data_AF-A0A418IJC3-F1
#
_entry.id   AF-A0A418IJC3-F1
#
_cell.length_a   1.000
_cell.length_b   1.000
_cell.length_c   1.000
_cell.angle_alpha   90.00
_cell.angle_beta   90.00
_cell.angle_gamma   90.00
#
_symmetry.space_group_name_H-M   'P 1'
#
loop_
_entity.id
_entity.type
_entity.pdbx_description
1 polymer ?
#
loop_
_entity_poly.entity_id
_entity_poly.type
_entity_poly.pdbx_seq_one_letter_code
_entity_poly.pdbx_strand_id
1 'polypeptide(L)'
;MYHLELHNLKQRITKLLNLIELYKYGIMTDHRDKLKFQQDLHTYIEHDYNDFIQNNLHHNSLFHYNYFNFLSNQIEDPMDEFTIGNTLKHIETVQERLLKILKLLSAVL
;
A
#
# COMPACT_ATOMS: atom_id res chain seq x y z
N MET A 1 17.20 12.15 13.49
CA MET A 1 17.24 11.09 12.45
C MET A 1 16.02 10.15 12.55
N TYR A 2 15.71 9.57 13.71
CA TYR A 2 14.55 8.66 13.89
C TYR A 2 13.19 9.20 13.40
N HIS A 3 12.89 10.49 13.63
CA HIS A 3 11.63 11.09 13.16
C HIS A 3 11.56 11.24 11.64
N LEU A 4 12.70 11.43 10.96
CA LEU A 4 12.72 11.60 9.50
C LEU A 4 12.33 10.29 8.81
N GLU A 5 12.85 9.15 9.27
CA GLU A 5 12.51 7.83 8.74
C GLU A 5 11.01 7.51 8.92
N LEU A 6 10.45 7.83 10.10
CA LEU A 6 9.02 7.64 10.35
C LEU A 6 8.14 8.59 9.53
N HIS A 7 8.57 9.84 9.29
CA HIS A 7 7.88 10.74 8.37
C HIS A 7 7.93 10.24 6.92
N ASN A 8 9.08 9.73 6.46
CA ASN A 8 9.22 9.13 5.13
C ASN A 8 8.30 7.92 4.98
N LEU A 9 8.26 7.04 5.98
CA LEU A 9 7.36 5.90 6.02
C LEU A 9 5.89 6.34 5.93
N LYS A 10 5.50 7.38 6.69
CA LYS A 10 4.15 7.95 6.65
C LYS A 10 3.79 8.43 5.24
N GLN A 11 4.72 9.11 4.56
CA GLN A 11 4.50 9.59 3.19
C GLN A 11 4.32 8.43 2.21
N ARG A 12 5.14 7.37 2.31
CA ARG A 12 5.01 6.15 1.48
C ARG A 12 3.65 5.48 1.66
N ILE A 13 3.24 5.25 2.92
CA ILE A 13 1.95 4.66 3.25
C ILE A 13 0.78 5.51 2.72
N THR A 14 0.86 6.83 2.88
CA THR A 14 -0.18 7.75 2.39
C THR A 14 -0.28 7.72 0.87
N LYS A 15 0.85 7.69 0.16
CA LYS A 15 0.87 7.58 -1.30
C LYS A 15 0.25 6.27 -1.77
N LEU A 16 0.57 5.15 -1.11
CA LEU A 16 -0.04 3.86 -1.43
C LEU A 16 -1.56 3.85 -1.20
N LEU A 17 -2.04 4.41 -0.09
CA LEU A 17 -3.48 4.56 0.16
C LEU A 17 -4.19 5.35 -0.95
N ASN A 18 -3.57 6.43 -1.45
CA ASN A 18 -4.15 7.20 -2.56
C ASN A 18 -4.22 6.39 -3.86
N LEU A 19 -3.21 5.57 -4.17
CA LEU A 19 -3.23 4.70 -5.35
C LEU A 19 -4.32 3.63 -5.24
N ILE A 20 -4.48 3.04 -4.04
CA ILE A 20 -5.57 2.08 -3.77
C ILE A 20 -6.93 2.75 -3.98
N GLU A 21 -7.12 3.98 -3.49
CA GLU A 21 -8.39 4.71 -3.65
C GLU A 21 -8.68 5.02 -5.13
N LEU A 22 -7.67 5.40 -5.91
CA LEU A 22 -7.82 5.62 -7.36
C LEU A 22 -8.21 4.33 -8.09
N TYR A 23 -7.58 3.21 -7.73
CA TYR A 23 -7.93 1.92 -8.33
C TYR A 23 -9.34 1.47 -7.94
N LYS A 24 -9.71 1.62 -6.65
CA LYS A 24 -11.07 1.38 -6.15
C LYS A 24 -12.11 2.19 -6.92
N TYR A 25 -11.87 3.50 -7.09
CA TYR A 25 -12.69 4.37 -7.90
C TYR A 25 -12.81 3.84 -9.34
N GLY A 26 -11.68 3.47 -9.94
CA GLY A 26 -11.64 2.90 -11.29
C GLY A 26 -12.55 1.68 -11.47
N ILE A 27 -12.58 0.78 -10.48
CA ILE A 27 -13.48 -0.38 -10.46
C ILE A 27 -14.94 0.05 -10.27
N MET A 28 -15.21 0.90 -9.26
CA MET A 28 -16.58 1.29 -8.91
C MET A 28 -17.32 2.01 -10.04
N THR A 29 -16.61 2.79 -10.85
CA THR A 29 -17.22 3.57 -11.94
C THR A 29 -16.99 2.96 -13.32
N ASP A 30 -16.38 1.78 -13.41
CA ASP A 30 -15.88 1.21 -14.67
C ASP A 30 -15.09 2.23 -15.50
N HIS A 31 -14.15 2.92 -14.84
CA HIS A 31 -13.40 4.01 -15.46
C HIS A 31 -12.50 3.48 -16.58
N ARG A 32 -12.40 4.22 -17.69
CA ARG A 32 -11.56 3.85 -18.85
C ARG A 32 -10.09 3.59 -18.49
N ASP A 33 -9.59 4.29 -17.46
CA ASP A 33 -8.20 4.22 -17.01
C ASP A 33 -7.99 3.22 -15.86
N LYS A 34 -8.98 2.37 -15.52
CA LYS A 34 -8.91 1.37 -14.44
C LYS A 34 -7.66 0.49 -14.52
N LEU A 35 -7.34 -0.01 -15.71
CA LEU A 35 -6.14 -0.84 -15.92
C LEU A 35 -4.85 -0.07 -15.66
N LYS A 36 -4.82 1.22 -16.00
CA LYS A 36 -3.68 2.08 -15.70
C LYS A 36 -3.54 2.28 -14.19
N PHE A 37 -4.64 2.54 -13.48
CA PHE A 37 -4.61 2.67 -12.01
C PHE A 37 -4.10 1.40 -11.33
N GLN A 38 -4.49 0.22 -11.82
CA GLN A 38 -3.97 -1.06 -11.35
C GLN A 38 -2.46 -1.19 -11.59
N GLN A 39 -2.00 -0.88 -12.80
CA GLN A 39 -0.58 -0.93 -13.14
C GLN A 39 0.25 0.04 -12.30
N ASP A 40 -0.23 1.27 -12.11
CA ASP A 40 0.44 2.28 -11.29
C ASP A 40 0.54 1.82 -9.82
N LEU A 41 -0.52 1.19 -9.30
CA LEU A 41 -0.56 0.61 -7.96
C LEU A 41 0.44 -0.53 -7.79
N HIS A 42 0.43 -1.51 -8.70
CA HIS A 42 1.35 -2.66 -8.65
C HIS A 42 2.80 -2.22 -8.82
N THR A 43 3.08 -1.34 -9.78
CA THR A 43 4.41 -0.79 -10.01
C THR A 43 4.93 -0.09 -8.75
N TYR A 44 4.08 0.65 -8.05
CA TYR A 44 4.45 1.30 -6.81
C TYR A 44 4.76 0.27 -5.70
N ILE A 45 3.92 -0.75 -5.52
CA ILE A 45 4.12 -1.80 -4.51
C ILE A 45 5.43 -2.54 -4.75
N GLU A 46 5.69 -2.97 -5.99
CA GLU A 46 6.93 -3.65 -6.36
C GLU A 46 8.16 -2.77 -6.15
N HIS A 47 8.09 -1.50 -6.55
CA HIS A 47 9.18 -0.56 -6.35
C HIS A 47 9.48 -0.37 -4.85
N ASP A 48 8.45 -0.13 -4.03
CA ASP A 48 8.61 0.12 -2.60
C ASP A 48 9.10 -1.15 -1.88
N TYR A 49 8.61 -2.33 -2.25
CA TYR A 49 9.07 -3.62 -1.73
C TYR A 49 10.57 -3.83 -2.02
N ASN A 50 10.98 -3.62 -3.27
CA ASN A 50 12.38 -3.75 -3.67
C ASN A 50 13.28 -2.74 -2.96
N ASP A 51 12.83 -1.50 -2.79
CA ASP A 51 13.56 -0.46 -2.03
C ASP A 51 13.79 -0.90 -0.57
N PHE A 52 12.78 -1.50 0.07
CA PHE A 52 12.89 -2.02 1.44
C PHE A 52 13.88 -3.18 1.58
N ILE A 53 14.01 -4.02 0.56
CA ILE A 53 15.01 -5.09 0.51
C ILE A 53 16.39 -4.50 0.29
N GLN A 54 16.56 -3.69 -0.77
CA GLN A 54 17.87 -3.17 -1.18
C GLN A 54 18.50 -2.29 -0.10
N ASN A 55 17.70 -1.48 0.58
CA ASN A 55 18.16 -0.56 1.62
C ASN A 55 17.96 -1.09 3.04
N ASN A 56 17.54 -2.35 3.22
CA ASN A 56 17.29 -2.99 4.52
C ASN A 56 16.36 -2.18 5.45
N LEU A 57 15.42 -1.41 4.89
CA LEU A 57 14.58 -0.47 5.63
C LEU A 57 13.66 -1.17 6.64
N HIS A 58 13.33 -2.44 6.40
CA HIS A 58 12.50 -3.27 7.27
C HIS A 58 13.10 -3.46 8.67
N HIS A 59 14.41 -3.25 8.86
CA HIS A 59 15.08 -3.31 10.16
C HIS A 59 15.05 -1.97 10.93
N ASN A 60 14.58 -0.87 10.33
CA ASN A 60 14.64 0.46 10.95
C ASN A 60 13.72 0.61 12.17
N SER A 61 12.56 -0.07 12.19
CA SER A 61 11.61 -0.05 13.31
C SER A 61 10.50 -1.09 13.11
N LEU A 62 9.70 -1.32 14.15
CA LEU A 62 8.49 -2.14 14.05
C LEU A 62 7.50 -1.63 13.00
N PHE A 63 7.36 -0.31 12.82
CA PHE A 63 6.47 0.26 11.80
C PHE A 63 6.94 -0.07 10.38
N HIS A 64 8.25 0.00 10.16
CA HIS A 64 8.86 -0.37 8.88
C HIS A 64 8.68 -1.86 8.59
N TYR A 65 8.91 -2.71 9.59
CA TYR A 65 8.66 -4.15 9.47
C TYR A 65 7.20 -4.47 9.16
N ASN A 66 6.25 -3.84 9.85
CA ASN A 66 4.82 -4.04 9.61
C ASN A 66 4.41 -3.63 8.20
N TYR A 67 4.93 -2.50 7.71
CA TYR A 67 4.68 -2.05 6.34
C TYR A 67 5.35 -2.96 5.31
N PHE A 68 6.57 -3.42 5.56
CA PHE A 68 7.24 -4.40 4.71
C PHE A 68 6.46 -5.71 4.58
N ASN A 69 5.98 -6.26 5.71
CA ASN A 69 5.12 -7.44 5.69
C ASN A 69 3.82 -7.19 4.90
N PHE A 70 3.25 -5.98 5.01
CA PHE A 70 2.11 -5.60 4.18
C PHE A 70 2.47 -5.65 2.69
N LEU A 71 3.60 -5.06 2.28
CA LEU A 71 4.05 -5.09 0.88
C LEU A 71 4.29 -6.52 0.41
N SER A 72 4.97 -7.36 1.20
CA SER A 72 5.22 -8.77 0.88
C SER A 72 3.91 -9.53 0.61
N ASN A 73 2.89 -9.34 1.44
CA ASN A 73 1.58 -9.95 1.22
C ASN A 73 0.93 -9.51 -0.09
N GLN A 74 1.21 -8.30 -0.57
CA GLN A 74 0.68 -7.79 -1.84
C GLN A 74 1.49 -8.23 -3.05
N ILE A 75 2.73 -8.68 -2.86
CA ILE A 75 3.49 -9.38 -3.89
C ILE A 75 2.97 -10.81 -4.05
N GLU A 76 2.63 -11.48 -2.94
CA GLU A 76 2.10 -12.85 -2.94
C GLU A 76 0.63 -12.92 -3.41
N ASP A 77 -0.21 -11.98 -2.97
CA ASP A 77 -1.64 -11.88 -3.30
C ASP A 77 -1.97 -10.43 -3.72
N PRO A 78 -1.69 -10.07 -5.00
CA PRO A 78 -1.92 -8.73 -5.51
C PRO A 78 -3.41 -8.40 -5.63
N MET A 79 -3.73 -7.09 -5.63
CA MET A 79 -5.11 -6.59 -5.78
C MET A 79 -5.60 -6.72 -7.23
N ASP A 80 -5.79 -7.94 -7.70
CA ASP A 80 -6.27 -8.24 -9.04
C ASP A 80 -7.81 -8.27 -9.15
N GLU A 81 -8.29 -7.89 -10.33
CA GLU A 81 -9.72 -7.92 -10.64
C GLU A 81 -10.19 -9.36 -10.88
N PHE A 82 -11.21 -9.80 -10.14
CA PHE A 82 -11.86 -11.11 -10.30
C PHE A 82 -13.33 -10.94 -10.68
N THR A 83 -14.10 -10.37 -9.75
CA THR A 83 -15.45 -9.85 -10.00
C THR A 83 -15.53 -8.54 -9.23
N ILE A 84 -16.25 -7.54 -9.76
CA ILE A 84 -16.33 -6.19 -9.15
C ILE A 84 -16.60 -6.28 -7.64
N GLY A 85 -17.60 -7.06 -7.22
CA GLY A 85 -17.97 -7.19 -5.82
C GLY A 85 -16.90 -7.84 -4.93
N ASN A 86 -16.19 -8.87 -5.41
CA ASN A 86 -15.14 -9.51 -4.63
C ASN A 86 -13.86 -8.66 -4.60
N THR A 87 -13.52 -8.02 -5.71
CA THR A 87 -12.37 -7.13 -5.81
C THR A 87 -12.52 -5.92 -4.89
N LEU A 88 -13.71 -5.29 -4.84
CA LEU A 88 -13.96 -4.18 -3.91
C LEU A 88 -13.83 -4.60 -2.44
N LYS A 89 -14.38 -5.76 -2.06
CA LYS A 89 -14.24 -6.30 -0.68
C LYS A 89 -12.78 -6.59 -0.33
N HIS A 90 -12.03 -7.15 -1.27
CA HIS A 90 -10.60 -7.41 -1.09
C HIS A 90 -9.83 -6.10 -0.91
N ILE A 91 -10.05 -5.12 -1.80
CA ILE A 91 -9.45 -3.78 -1.70
C ILE A 91 -9.78 -3.11 -0.37
N GLU A 92 -11.02 -3.17 0.10
CA GLU A 92 -11.41 -2.61 1.40
C GLU A 92 -10.65 -3.28 2.56
N THR A 93 -10.52 -4.60 2.52
CA THR A 93 -9.77 -5.35 3.53
C THR A 93 -8.29 -4.94 3.54
N VAL A 94 -7.68 -4.80 2.36
CA VAL A 94 -6.29 -4.35 2.20
C VAL A 94 -6.12 -2.91 2.71
N GLN A 95 -7.02 -2.01 2.30
CA GLN A 95 -7.02 -0.60 2.67
C GLN A 95 -7.16 -0.43 4.19
N GLU A 96 -8.03 -1.19 4.84
CA GLU A 96 -8.18 -1.19 6.30
C GLU A 96 -6.91 -1.62 7.02
N ARG A 97 -6.22 -2.66 6.53
CA ARG A 97 -4.95 -3.12 7.11
C ARG A 97 -3.89 -2.03 7.01
N LEU A 98 -3.78 -1.36 5.86
CA LEU A 98 -2.82 -0.28 5.67
C LEU A 98 -3.16 0.96 6.51
N LEU A 99 -4.45 1.32 6.62
CA LEU A 99 -4.93 2.40 7.49
C LEU A 99 -4.62 2.14 8.96
N LYS A 100 -4.70 0.89 9.44
CA LYS A 100 -4.31 0.54 10.81
C LYS A 100 -2.83 0.84 11.05
N ILE A 101 -1.94 0.48 10.11
CA ILE A 101 -0.51 0.80 10.19
C ILE A 101 -0.31 2.32 10.25
N LEU A 102 -0.98 3.08 9.36
CA LEU A 102 -0.88 4.54 9.32
C LEU A 102 -1.36 5.21 10.63
N LYS A 103 -2.47 4.74 11.20
CA LYS A 103 -3.02 5.26 12.46
C LYS A 103 -2.05 5.05 13.61
N LEU A 104 -1.48 3.85 13.74
CA LEU A 104 -0.50 3.54 14.77
C LEU A 104 0.77 4.38 14.61
N LEU A 105 1.26 4.54 13.38
CA LEU A 105 2.41 5.39 13.06
C LEU A 105 2.14 6.86 13.38
N SER A 106 0.94 7.36 13.06
CA SER A 106 0.57 8.75 13.29
C SER A 106 0.33 9.08 14.77
N ALA A 107 0.07 8.08 15.61
CA ALA A 107 -0.08 8.28 17.06
C ALA A 107 1.25 8.52 17.78
N VAL A 108 2.38 8.21 17.12
CA VAL A 108 3.74 8.33 17.69
C VAL A 108 4.61 9.38 16.98
N LEU A 109 4.05 10.07 15.99
CA LEU A 109 4.65 11.19 15.25
C LEU A 109 4.04 12.51 15.72
#